data_AF-A0A7S1P191-F1
#
_entry.id   AF-A0A7S1P191-F1
#
_cell.length_a   1.000
_cell.length_b   1.000
_cell.length_c   1.000
_cell.angle_alpha   90.00
_cell.angle_beta   90.00
_cell.angle_gamma   90.00
#
_symmetry.space_group_name_H-M   'P 1'
#
loop_
_entity.id
_entity.type
_entity.pdbx_description
1 polymer ?
#
loop_
_entity_poly.entity_id
_entity_poly.type
_entity_poly.pdbx_seq_one_letter_code
_entity_poly.pdbx_strand_id
1 'polypeptide(L)'
;MADKLDYLEGLNVNAIWISPVTENTECGYHGYWTKNWSALNGHFGGEADLMALTRAAHKRDIWVMVDVVTNHVGPVGTHYEGLSPFNSSSHFHPPCPIDYDEQESIERCWLIDLPDLNHENPFVREYLIDWAHRLVDKYSFDGLRIDTTPYVPKTFWVDFRQSFVNTTFTLAEVLLF
;
A
#
# COMPACT_ATOMS: atom_id res chain seq x y z
N MET A 1 -4.35 11.68 -15.19
CA MET A 1 -5.38 10.62 -15.17
C MET A 1 -6.79 11.19 -15.32
N ALA A 2 -7.19 12.20 -14.54
CA ALA A 2 -8.54 12.78 -14.60
C ALA A 2 -8.97 13.18 -16.03
N ASP A 3 -8.08 13.79 -16.82
CA ASP A 3 -8.35 14.20 -18.22
C ASP A 3 -8.51 13.03 -19.21
N LYS A 4 -8.35 11.78 -18.74
CA LYS A 4 -8.49 10.56 -19.55
C LYS A 4 -9.71 9.73 -19.15
N LEU A 5 -10.55 10.22 -18.24
CA LEU A 5 -11.75 9.47 -17.81
C LEU A 5 -12.76 9.26 -18.95
N ASP A 6 -12.88 10.19 -19.91
CA ASP A 6 -13.76 10.01 -21.07
C ASP A 6 -13.29 8.86 -21.98
N TYR A 7 -11.97 8.64 -22.07
CA TYR A 7 -11.43 7.48 -22.77
C TYR A 7 -11.79 6.17 -22.06
N LEU A 8 -11.71 6.15 -20.72
CA LEU A 8 -12.07 4.99 -19.91
C LEU A 8 -13.56 4.68 -20.00
N GLU A 9 -14.42 5.69 -19.96
CA GLU A 9 -15.85 5.56 -20.20
C GLU A 9 -16.12 4.98 -21.61
N GLY A 10 -15.37 5.43 -22.62
CA GLY A 10 -15.42 4.87 -23.98
C GLY A 10 -14.99 3.40 -24.09
N LEU A 11 -14.17 2.90 -23.15
CA LEU A 11 -13.86 1.47 -23.01
C LEU A 11 -14.93 0.68 -22.25
N ASN A 12 -15.95 1.36 -21.72
CA ASN A 12 -17.00 0.79 -20.89
C ASN A 12 -16.47 0.06 -19.64
N VAL A 13 -15.39 0.59 -19.04
CA VAL A 13 -14.91 0.12 -17.74
C VAL A 13 -15.66 0.84 -16.62
N ASN A 14 -15.90 0.14 -15.52
CA ASN A 14 -16.57 0.68 -14.33
C ASN A 14 -15.66 0.73 -13.09
N ALA A 15 -14.37 0.40 -13.24
CA ALA A 15 -13.39 0.49 -12.18
C ALA A 15 -11.99 0.74 -12.75
N ILE A 16 -11.16 1.46 -11.98
CA ILE A 16 -9.72 1.60 -12.21
C ILE A 16 -8.95 1.22 -10.95
N TRP A 17 -7.78 0.63 -11.13
CA TRP A 17 -6.80 0.41 -10.07
C TRP A 17 -5.58 1.29 -10.35
N ILE A 18 -5.21 2.14 -9.40
CA ILE A 18 -4.06 3.04 -9.47
C ILE A 18 -2.92 2.59 -8.56
N SER A 19 -1.69 2.96 -8.92
CA SER A 19 -0.48 2.72 -8.12
C SER A 19 -0.58 3.25 -6.68
N PRO A 20 0.28 2.78 -5.76
CA PRO A 20 0.34 3.33 -4.41
C PRO A 20 0.64 4.83 -4.46
N VAL A 21 -0.07 5.61 -3.63
CA VAL A 21 -0.03 7.09 -3.70
C VAL A 21 0.85 7.73 -2.64
N THR A 22 1.45 6.96 -1.74
CA THR A 22 2.30 7.44 -0.64
C THR A 22 3.62 8.01 -1.15
N GLU A 23 4.17 9.00 -0.43
CA GLU A 23 5.51 9.53 -0.73
C GLU A 23 6.53 8.38 -0.76
N ASN A 24 7.29 8.32 -1.84
CA ASN A 24 8.28 7.28 -2.09
C ASN A 24 9.71 7.79 -1.86
N THR A 25 10.64 6.85 -1.74
CA THR A 25 12.06 7.13 -1.92
C THR A 25 12.38 7.55 -3.36
N GLU A 26 13.58 8.07 -3.60
CA GLU A 26 14.02 8.49 -4.93
C GLU A 26 13.88 7.33 -5.94
N CYS A 27 13.50 7.67 -7.18
CA CYS A 27 13.24 6.70 -8.27
C CYS A 27 12.07 5.73 -8.06
N GLY A 28 11.31 5.81 -6.95
CA GLY A 28 10.11 5.00 -6.70
C GLY A 28 8.89 5.39 -7.56
N TYR A 29 9.06 5.50 -8.88
CA TYR A 29 8.02 5.95 -9.82
C TYR A 29 6.79 5.05 -9.86
N HIS A 30 6.94 3.79 -9.45
CA HIS A 30 5.87 2.78 -9.42
C HIS A 30 5.03 2.83 -8.13
N GLY A 31 5.48 3.53 -7.08
CA GLY A 31 4.74 3.72 -5.83
C GLY A 31 5.04 2.70 -4.71
N TYR A 32 5.59 1.52 -5.05
CA TYR A 32 5.91 0.45 -4.08
C TYR A 32 7.07 0.74 -3.10
N TRP A 33 7.79 1.85 -3.21
CA TRP A 33 8.93 2.18 -2.35
C TRP A 33 8.59 3.27 -1.33
N THR A 34 7.56 3.02 -0.53
CA THR A 34 7.04 3.99 0.44
C THR A 34 8.14 4.46 1.40
N LYS A 35 8.20 5.77 1.58
CA LYS A 35 9.07 6.47 2.53
C LYS A 35 8.27 7.08 3.67
N ASN A 36 7.11 7.67 3.35
CA ASN A 36 6.30 8.41 4.31
C ASN A 36 4.80 8.17 4.10
N TRP A 37 4.18 7.47 5.04
CA TRP A 37 2.75 7.12 5.01
C TRP A 37 1.82 8.33 5.22
N SER A 38 2.32 9.43 5.75
CA SER A 38 1.55 10.66 6.02
C SER A 38 1.53 11.65 4.85
N ALA A 39 2.29 11.38 3.78
CA ALA A 39 2.41 12.27 2.62
C ALA A 39 2.08 11.54 1.32
N LEU A 40 1.64 12.30 0.31
CA LEU A 40 1.43 11.80 -1.04
C LEU A 40 2.71 11.93 -1.87
N ASN A 41 2.86 11.07 -2.88
CA ASN A 41 3.91 11.20 -3.88
C ASN A 41 3.66 12.44 -4.75
N GLY A 42 4.47 13.48 -4.53
CA GLY A 42 4.33 14.76 -5.26
C GLY A 42 4.48 14.65 -6.78
N HIS A 43 5.07 13.57 -7.31
CA HIS A 43 5.15 13.33 -8.75
C HIS A 43 3.78 13.02 -9.38
N PHE A 44 2.81 12.52 -8.61
CA PHE A 44 1.47 12.19 -9.11
C PHE A 44 0.49 13.36 -8.97
N GLY A 45 0.88 14.42 -8.28
CA GLY A 45 0.03 15.56 -7.92
C GLY A 45 -0.16 15.68 -6.40
N GLY A 46 -0.97 16.65 -5.99
CA GLY A 46 -1.30 16.88 -4.60
C GLY A 46 -2.62 16.24 -4.17
N GLU A 47 -2.99 16.49 -2.92
CA GLU A 47 -4.26 16.04 -2.33
C GLU A 47 -5.48 16.50 -3.15
N ALA A 48 -5.47 17.75 -3.62
CA ALA A 48 -6.54 18.29 -4.44
C ALA A 48 -6.71 17.54 -5.78
N ASP A 49 -5.60 17.11 -6.38
CA ASP A 49 -5.62 16.37 -7.65
C ASP A 49 -6.16 14.96 -7.46
N LEU A 50 -5.75 14.28 -6.38
CA LEU A 50 -6.23 12.94 -6.05
C LEU A 50 -7.74 12.95 -5.74
N MET A 51 -8.20 13.90 -4.94
CA MET A 51 -9.64 14.10 -4.68
C MET A 51 -10.41 14.53 -5.93
N ALA A 52 -9.79 15.26 -6.86
CA ALA A 52 -10.41 15.60 -8.14
C ALA A 52 -10.58 14.36 -9.02
N LEU A 53 -9.58 13.46 -9.04
CA LEU A 53 -9.63 12.19 -9.75
C LEU A 53 -10.78 11.31 -9.24
N THR A 54 -10.85 11.04 -7.93
CA THR A 54 -11.88 10.15 -7.37
C THR A 54 -13.28 10.72 -7.60
N ARG A 55 -13.50 12.02 -7.32
CA ARG A 55 -14.78 12.69 -7.62
C ARG A 55 -15.15 12.64 -9.10
N ALA A 56 -14.19 12.81 -10.01
CA ALA A 56 -14.48 12.79 -11.45
C ALA A 56 -14.79 11.38 -11.96
N ALA A 57 -14.16 10.34 -11.38
CA ALA A 57 -14.45 8.94 -11.65
C ALA A 57 -15.84 8.56 -11.15
N HIS A 58 -16.18 8.91 -9.89
CA HIS A 58 -17.49 8.63 -9.31
C HIS A 58 -18.66 9.30 -10.06
N LYS A 59 -18.46 10.50 -10.62
CA LYS A 59 -19.48 11.15 -11.49
C LYS A 59 -19.81 10.36 -12.76
N ARG A 60 -18.98 9.38 -13.12
CA ARG A 60 -19.12 8.51 -14.29
C ARG A 60 -19.41 7.06 -13.88
N ASP A 61 -19.80 6.82 -12.63
CA ASP A 61 -20.00 5.48 -12.07
C ASP A 61 -18.75 4.57 -12.20
N ILE A 62 -17.55 5.17 -12.13
CA ILE A 62 -16.26 4.44 -12.14
C ILE A 62 -15.72 4.39 -10.71
N TRP A 63 -15.52 3.18 -10.19
CA TRP A 63 -14.82 2.94 -8.91
C TRP A 63 -13.31 3.18 -9.03
N VAL A 64 -12.70 3.66 -7.95
CA VAL A 64 -11.25 3.85 -7.83
C VAL A 64 -10.71 2.95 -6.72
N MET A 65 -9.96 1.94 -7.12
CA MET A 65 -9.16 1.10 -6.23
C MET A 65 -7.74 1.65 -6.13
N VAL A 66 -7.22 1.76 -4.90
CA VAL A 66 -5.83 2.16 -4.67
C VAL A 66 -5.00 0.95 -4.25
N ASP A 67 -3.78 0.87 -4.76
CA ASP A 67 -2.80 -0.10 -4.29
C ASP A 67 -2.23 0.30 -2.93
N VAL A 68 -2.02 -0.68 -2.05
CA VAL A 68 -1.41 -0.47 -0.73
C VAL A 68 -0.33 -1.49 -0.46
N VAL A 69 0.79 -1.00 0.07
CA VAL A 69 1.93 -1.82 0.52
C VAL A 69 2.01 -1.72 2.04
N THR A 70 1.90 -2.86 2.70
CA THR A 70 2.08 -2.98 4.16
C THR A 70 3.30 -3.81 4.53
N ASN A 71 3.94 -4.46 3.54
CA ASN A 71 5.06 -5.36 3.78
C ASN A 71 6.38 -4.63 4.04
N HIS A 72 6.74 -3.68 3.18
CA HIS A 72 8.09 -3.11 3.15
C HIS A 72 8.09 -1.60 2.91
N VAL A 73 9.27 -1.00 3.09
CA VAL A 73 9.59 0.39 2.72
C VAL A 73 10.47 0.43 1.48
N GLY A 74 10.71 1.63 0.94
CA GLY A 74 11.70 1.82 -0.12
C GLY A 74 13.13 1.42 0.30
N PRO A 75 14.05 1.25 -0.67
CA PRO A 75 15.40 0.74 -0.42
C PRO A 75 16.26 1.76 0.34
N VAL A 76 16.28 1.66 1.66
CA VAL A 76 17.12 2.48 2.56
C VAL A 76 18.19 1.68 3.30
N GLY A 77 18.30 0.37 3.01
CA GLY A 77 19.09 -0.54 3.82
C GLY A 77 18.62 -0.50 5.27
N THR A 78 19.55 -0.45 6.22
CA THR A 78 19.24 -0.36 7.66
C THR A 78 19.25 1.07 8.21
N HIS A 79 19.14 2.08 7.35
CA HIS A 79 19.15 3.51 7.69
C HIS A 79 17.73 4.11 7.67
N TYR A 80 17.03 4.01 8.80
CA TYR A 80 15.59 4.29 8.88
C TYR A 80 15.24 5.75 9.21
N GLU A 81 16.23 6.62 9.47
CA GLU A 81 16.01 7.98 10.01
C GLU A 81 15.17 8.88 9.09
N GLY A 82 15.17 8.60 7.77
CA GLY A 82 14.43 9.34 6.76
C GLY A 82 13.00 8.82 6.50
N LEU A 83 12.57 7.77 7.20
CA LEU A 83 11.26 7.15 7.04
C LEU A 83 10.24 7.70 8.03
N SER A 84 8.95 7.63 7.69
CA SER A 84 7.87 8.08 8.58
C SER A 84 6.61 7.23 8.44
N PRO A 85 6.06 6.68 9.53
CA PRO A 85 6.53 6.82 10.91
C PRO A 85 7.60 5.80 11.30
N PHE A 86 7.95 4.87 10.40
CA PHE A 86 8.79 3.71 10.72
C PHE A 86 10.29 4.05 10.65
N ASN A 87 10.81 4.67 11.70
CA ASN A 87 12.19 5.18 11.75
C ASN A 87 13.09 4.52 12.81
N SER A 88 12.70 3.36 13.33
CA SER A 88 13.44 2.60 14.34
C SER A 88 13.66 1.18 13.85
N SER A 89 14.81 0.59 14.17
CA SER A 89 15.11 -0.80 13.82
C SER A 89 14.10 -1.81 14.38
N SER A 90 13.44 -1.48 15.50
CA SER A 90 12.38 -2.32 16.08
C SER A 90 11.11 -2.41 15.22
N HIS A 91 10.96 -1.53 14.22
CA HIS A 91 9.85 -1.56 13.27
C HIS A 91 10.10 -2.50 12.10
N PHE A 92 11.28 -3.12 12.01
CA PHE A 92 11.68 -3.96 10.89
C PHE A 92 12.22 -5.31 11.37
N HIS A 93 12.06 -6.33 10.54
CA HIS A 93 12.78 -7.58 10.72
C HIS A 93 14.26 -7.40 10.33
N PRO A 94 15.20 -8.13 10.96
CA PRO A 94 16.59 -8.16 10.51
C PRO A 94 16.71 -8.63 9.06
N PRO A 95 17.67 -8.11 8.27
CA PRO A 95 17.85 -8.54 6.90
C PRO A 95 18.28 -10.01 6.83
N CYS A 96 17.56 -10.79 6.03
CA CYS A 96 17.88 -12.16 5.68
C CYS A 96 17.39 -12.48 4.26
N PRO A 97 18.02 -13.44 3.57
CA PRO A 97 17.49 -13.95 2.31
C PRO A 97 16.22 -14.76 2.57
N ILE A 98 15.28 -14.68 1.64
CA ILE A 98 14.04 -15.47 1.71
C ILE A 98 14.33 -16.92 1.33
N ASP A 99 13.96 -17.84 2.22
CA ASP A 99 13.78 -19.25 1.91
C ASP A 99 12.32 -19.50 1.50
N TYR A 100 12.09 -19.79 0.22
CA TYR A 100 10.76 -19.98 -0.33
C TYR A 100 10.10 -21.31 0.07
N ASP A 101 10.85 -22.23 0.70
CA ASP A 101 10.30 -23.46 1.26
C ASP A 101 9.80 -23.27 2.71
N GLU A 102 10.12 -22.14 3.35
CA GLU A 102 9.74 -21.82 4.73
C GLU A 102 8.85 -20.57 4.80
N GLN A 103 7.55 -20.76 5.08
CA GLN A 103 6.58 -19.65 5.18
C GLN A 103 7.00 -18.57 6.20
N GLU A 104 7.63 -18.94 7.31
CA GLU A 104 8.15 -17.97 8.29
C GLU A 104 9.28 -17.11 7.73
N SER A 105 10.12 -17.67 6.84
CA SER A 105 11.13 -16.89 6.13
C SER A 105 10.49 -15.95 5.11
N ILE A 106 9.51 -16.40 4.34
CA ILE A 106 8.72 -15.55 3.42
C ILE A 106 8.10 -14.36 4.16
N GLU A 107 7.61 -14.57 5.39
CA GLU A 107 6.93 -13.54 6.19
C GLU A 107 7.87 -12.59 6.96
N ARG A 108 9.18 -12.87 7.02
CA ARG A 108 10.12 -12.13 7.90
C ARG A 108 11.44 -11.73 7.27
N CYS A 109 11.76 -12.23 6.09
CA CYS A 109 12.98 -11.89 5.36
C CYS A 109 12.71 -10.86 4.26
N TRP A 110 13.76 -10.15 3.86
CA TRP A 110 13.61 -8.98 3.00
C TRP A 110 13.39 -9.38 1.55
N LEU A 111 12.25 -8.98 0.98
CA LEU A 111 11.95 -9.16 -0.43
C LEU A 111 12.83 -8.19 -1.25
N ILE A 112 13.74 -8.73 -2.06
CA ILE A 112 14.63 -7.97 -2.97
C ILE A 112 15.34 -6.77 -2.31
N ASP A 113 15.90 -6.99 -1.12
CA ASP A 113 16.59 -5.98 -0.30
C ASP A 113 15.71 -4.80 0.17
N LEU A 114 14.38 -4.96 0.16
CA LEU A 114 13.45 -3.99 0.71
C LEU A 114 13.26 -4.24 2.22
N PRO A 115 13.46 -3.23 3.09
CA PRO A 115 13.33 -3.42 4.52
C PRO A 115 11.92 -3.86 4.91
N ASP A 116 11.86 -5.02 5.57
CA ASP A 116 10.62 -5.72 5.88
C ASP A 116 10.03 -5.27 7.22
N LEU A 117 8.77 -4.86 7.24
CA LEU A 117 8.10 -4.32 8.41
C LEU A 117 7.76 -5.43 9.42
N ASN A 118 8.07 -5.19 10.69
CA ASN A 118 7.80 -6.12 11.78
C ASN A 118 6.35 -6.02 12.23
N HIS A 119 5.50 -6.94 11.76
CA HIS A 119 4.07 -6.95 12.05
C HIS A 119 3.74 -7.42 13.48
N GLU A 120 4.67 -8.09 14.17
CA GLU A 120 4.57 -8.44 15.58
C GLU A 120 4.75 -7.22 16.50
N ASN A 121 5.32 -6.13 16.00
CA ASN A 121 5.35 -4.85 16.70
C ASN A 121 3.94 -4.23 16.69
N PRO A 122 3.29 -4.02 17.86
CA PRO A 122 1.93 -3.48 17.92
C PRO A 122 1.78 -2.12 17.23
N PHE A 123 2.80 -1.25 17.34
CA PHE A 123 2.77 0.05 16.70
C PHE A 123 2.72 -0.05 15.17
N VAL A 124 3.52 -0.95 14.58
CA VAL A 124 3.54 -1.15 13.12
C VAL A 124 2.19 -1.66 12.64
N ARG A 125 1.68 -2.71 13.30
CA ARG A 125 0.39 -3.32 13.00
C ARG A 125 -0.76 -2.32 13.06
N GLU A 126 -0.91 -1.64 14.20
CA GLU A 126 -2.00 -0.69 14.43
C GLU A 126 -1.90 0.49 13.46
N TYR A 127 -0.70 1.03 13.25
CA TYR A 127 -0.52 2.17 12.35
C TYR A 127 -0.91 1.82 10.89
N LEU A 128 -0.51 0.66 10.38
CA LEU A 128 -0.82 0.25 9.01
C LEU A 128 -2.32 0.06 8.78
N ILE A 129 -3.02 -0.54 9.74
CA ILE A 129 -4.48 -0.70 9.68
C ILE A 129 -5.15 0.69 9.71
N ASP A 130 -4.81 1.53 10.69
CA ASP A 130 -5.40 2.87 10.83
C ASP A 130 -5.07 3.76 9.63
N TRP A 131 -3.87 3.64 9.07
CA TRP A 131 -3.48 4.37 7.87
C TRP A 131 -4.33 3.97 6.66
N ALA A 132 -4.56 2.68 6.46
CA ALA A 132 -5.39 2.22 5.34
C ALA A 132 -6.81 2.78 5.46
N HIS A 133 -7.40 2.82 6.66
CA HIS A 133 -8.70 3.46 6.90
C HIS A 133 -8.68 4.95 6.55
N ARG A 134 -7.69 5.69 7.06
CA ARG A 134 -7.54 7.12 6.75
C ARG A 134 -7.39 7.36 5.25
N LEU A 135 -6.68 6.48 4.53
CA LEU A 135 -6.49 6.59 3.09
C LEU A 135 -7.82 6.43 2.34
N VAL A 136 -8.59 5.38 2.66
CA VAL A 136 -9.91 5.13 2.07
C VAL A 136 -10.85 6.30 2.37
N ASP A 137 -11.00 6.65 3.66
CA ASP A 137 -11.95 7.67 4.10
C ASP A 137 -11.63 9.05 3.51
N LYS A 138 -10.36 9.45 3.54
CA LYS A 138 -9.94 10.78 3.11
C LYS A 138 -10.10 10.99 1.61
N TYR A 139 -9.76 10.00 0.80
CA TYR A 139 -9.76 10.13 -0.66
C TYR A 139 -10.97 9.48 -1.34
N SER A 140 -11.84 8.83 -0.57
CA SER A 140 -13.04 8.13 -1.04
C SER A 140 -12.69 7.02 -2.03
N PHE A 141 -11.72 6.17 -1.70
CA PHE A 141 -11.43 4.99 -2.51
C PHE A 141 -12.49 3.91 -2.27
N ASP A 142 -12.87 3.21 -3.33
CA ASP A 142 -13.91 2.16 -3.30
C ASP A 142 -13.34 0.78 -2.94
N GLY A 143 -12.02 0.62 -3.10
CA GLY A 143 -11.34 -0.63 -2.81
C GLY A 143 -9.84 -0.48 -2.61
N LEU A 144 -9.24 -1.52 -2.04
CA LEU A 144 -7.81 -1.67 -1.89
C LEU A 144 -7.32 -2.88 -2.69
N ARG A 145 -6.28 -2.69 -3.50
CA ARG A 145 -5.43 -3.80 -3.96
C ARG A 145 -4.27 -3.92 -2.98
N ILE A 146 -4.01 -5.11 -2.46
CA ILE A 146 -3.02 -5.35 -1.42
C ILE A 146 -1.82 -6.07 -2.01
N ASP A 147 -0.68 -5.40 -2.01
CA ASP A 147 0.59 -5.89 -2.54
C ASP A 147 1.22 -6.96 -1.63
N THR A 148 1.96 -7.91 -2.21
CA THR A 148 2.86 -8.83 -1.46
C THR A 148 2.19 -9.59 -0.30
N THR A 149 0.92 -9.97 -0.44
CA THR A 149 0.14 -10.57 0.66
C THR A 149 0.81 -11.80 1.32
N PRO A 150 1.49 -12.72 0.58
CA PRO A 150 2.17 -13.87 1.18
C PRO A 150 3.34 -13.54 2.11
N TYR A 151 3.91 -12.35 2.00
CA TYR A 151 5.07 -11.89 2.78
C TYR A 151 4.67 -11.25 4.11
N VAL A 152 3.37 -11.17 4.39
CA VAL A 152 2.84 -10.62 5.64
C VAL A 152 2.08 -11.71 6.41
N PRO A 153 2.29 -11.84 7.74
CA PRO A 153 1.64 -12.89 8.53
C PRO A 153 0.11 -12.91 8.39
N LYS A 154 -0.47 -14.11 8.21
CA LYS A 154 -1.92 -14.29 8.07
C LYS A 154 -2.74 -13.65 9.20
N THR A 155 -2.19 -13.59 10.41
CA THR A 155 -2.85 -12.94 11.54
C THR A 155 -3.08 -11.45 11.31
N PHE A 156 -2.16 -10.76 10.63
CA PHE A 156 -2.33 -9.34 10.28
C PHE A 156 -3.50 -9.18 9.32
N TRP A 157 -3.61 -10.06 8.33
CA TRP A 157 -4.71 -10.03 7.37
C TRP A 157 -6.07 -10.34 7.98
N VAL A 158 -6.14 -11.16 9.04
CA VAL A 158 -7.39 -11.36 9.80
C VAL A 158 -7.84 -10.03 10.42
N ASP A 159 -6.96 -9.34 11.14
CA ASP A 159 -7.26 -8.06 11.79
C ASP A 159 -7.62 -6.99 10.74
N PHE A 160 -6.79 -6.88 9.69
CA PHE A 160 -6.97 -5.96 8.58
C PHE A 160 -8.33 -6.18 7.91
N ARG A 161 -8.64 -7.41 7.47
CA ARG A 161 -9.91 -7.74 6.81
C ARG A 161 -11.10 -7.48 7.72
N GLN A 162 -11.01 -7.84 9.01
CA GLN A 162 -12.09 -7.63 9.97
C GLN A 162 -12.42 -6.15 10.13
N SER A 163 -11.42 -5.27 10.10
CA SER A 163 -11.62 -3.82 10.16
C SER A 163 -12.34 -3.24 8.94
N PHE A 164 -12.29 -3.92 7.77
CA PHE A 164 -12.93 -3.50 6.51
C PHE A 164 -14.18 -4.32 6.12
N VAL A 165 -14.70 -5.20 6.99
CA VAL A 165 -15.67 -6.25 6.60
C VAL A 165 -16.89 -5.76 5.82
N ASN A 166 -17.38 -4.56 6.12
CA ASN A 166 -18.59 -3.98 5.54
C ASN A 166 -18.37 -2.60 4.89
N THR A 167 -17.13 -2.15 4.72
CA THR A 167 -16.83 -0.78 4.29
C THR A 167 -16.15 -0.74 2.94
N THR A 168 -15.14 -1.58 2.71
CA THR A 168 -14.26 -1.46 1.55
C THR A 168 -13.91 -2.83 0.98
N PHE A 169 -13.99 -2.97 -0.34
CA PHE A 169 -13.57 -4.18 -1.03
C PHE A 169 -12.04 -4.31 -0.98
N THR A 170 -11.53 -5.51 -0.72
CA THR A 170 -10.09 -5.79 -0.67
C THR A 170 -9.76 -6.90 -1.68
N LEU A 171 -8.76 -6.65 -2.53
CA LEU A 171 -8.24 -7.57 -3.53
C LEU A 171 -6.77 -7.85 -3.22
N ALA A 172 -6.45 -9.06 -2.78
CA ALA A 172 -5.08 -9.44 -2.40
C ALA A 172 -4.29 -10.00 -3.58
N GLU A 173 -3.06 -9.54 -3.77
CA GLU A 173 -2.07 -10.19 -4.62
C GLU A 173 -1.45 -11.38 -3.88
N VAL A 174 -1.65 -12.58 -4.42
CA VAL A 174 -1.04 -13.82 -3.94
C VAL A 174 -0.27 -14.46 -5.09
N LEU A 175 1.03 -14.19 -5.16
CA LEU A 175 1.95 -14.83 -6.11
C LEU A 175 2.50 -16.11 -5.47
N LEU A 176 2.05 -17.26 -5.99
CA LEU A 176 2.54 -18.57 -5.60
C LEU A 176 3.61 -19.00 -6.59
N PHE A 177 4.78 -19.42 -6.09
CA PHE A 177 5.90 -19.94 -6.88
C PHE A 177 6.03 -21.45 -6.68
#